data_AF-A0A7Y3IAW7-F1
#
_entry.id   AF-A0A7Y3IAW7-F1
#
_cell.length_a   1.000
_cell.length_b   1.000
_cell.length_c   1.000
_cell.angle_alpha   90.00
_cell.angle_beta   90.00
_cell.angle_gamma   90.00
#
_symmetry.space_group_name_H-M   'P 1'
#
loop_
_entity.id
_entity.type
_entity.pdbx_description
1 polymer ?
#
loop_
_entity_poly.entity_id
_entity_poly.type
_entity_poly.pdbx_seq_one_letter_code
_entity_poly.pdbx_strand_id
1 'polypeptide(L)'
;MWGGWVESWLLSREPPLRDVGELYRERRAKNRRRAAVWLLRQMWDLGRQLPALWLVRRGEVARLGPRWDEGRLSRSQRKGRGMDVWIGALRFAFRGLARNPAWGLAVLVTMALGTGAATSLFSVSYSVLFQPLPYPDAQELVRVHPESDREPGRPVAFSVPDWEDWRDANSTLQHLGLYTTLPSDLVLTGYGDAVELETAYVTSGFFEALAVPASFGTVLRAADEDGDNRVVVLSDGVWRRVFGADPE
;
A
#
# COMPACT_ATOMS: atom_id res chain seq x y z
N MET A 1 32.80 54.81 8.70
CA MET A 1 31.38 55.24 8.63
C MET A 1 30.69 54.55 7.44
N TRP A 2 30.62 53.20 7.41
CA TRP A 2 29.97 52.42 6.33
C TRP A 2 29.66 50.99 6.82
N GLY A 3 28.96 50.85 7.96
CA GLY A 3 28.69 49.54 8.57
C GLY A 3 27.24 49.27 8.97
N GLY A 4 26.37 50.28 9.03
CA GLY A 4 25.01 50.15 9.56
C GLY A 4 23.88 49.93 8.53
N TRP A 5 24.19 49.94 7.22
CA TRP A 5 23.17 49.87 6.17
C TRP A 5 22.91 48.47 5.60
N VAL A 6 23.76 47.49 5.90
CA VAL A 6 23.59 46.11 5.41
C VAL A 6 22.76 45.26 6.39
N GLU A 7 22.84 45.53 7.70
CA GLU A 7 22.07 44.80 8.72
C GLU A 7 20.58 45.21 8.75
N SER A 8 20.25 46.47 8.42
CA SER A 8 18.84 46.91 8.34
C SER A 8 18.12 46.42 7.07
N TRP A 9 18.89 46.08 6.02
CA TRP A 9 18.34 45.59 4.76
C TRP A 9 17.98 44.09 4.83
N LEU A 10 18.70 43.30 5.63
CA LEU A 10 18.44 41.86 5.82
C LEU A 10 17.30 41.56 6.81
N LEU A 11 16.96 42.47 7.72
CA LEU A 11 15.90 42.28 8.72
C LEU A 11 14.50 42.77 8.28
N SER A 12 14.35 43.38 7.09
CA SER A 12 13.08 44.00 6.68
C SER A 12 12.33 43.29 5.54
N ARG A 13 12.78 42.10 5.11
CA ARG A 13 12.05 41.28 4.13
C ARG A 13 12.09 39.79 4.46
N GLU A 14 11.49 39.43 5.58
CA GLU A 14 10.83 38.13 5.64
C GLU A 14 9.46 38.26 4.94
N PRO A 15 9.25 37.65 3.76
CA PRO A 15 7.91 37.56 3.21
C PRO A 15 7.05 36.80 4.23
N PRO A 16 5.77 37.16 4.42
CA PRO A 16 4.91 36.41 5.32
C PRO A 16 4.93 34.95 4.87
N LEU A 17 5.38 34.06 5.76
CA LEU A 17 5.35 32.62 5.58
C LEU A 17 3.88 32.22 5.38
N ARG A 18 3.40 32.33 4.14
CA ARG A 18 2.18 31.64 3.72
C ARG A 18 2.46 30.18 3.99
N ASP A 19 1.65 29.59 4.86
CA ASP A 19 1.71 28.19 5.26
C ASP A 19 2.04 27.35 4.03
N VAL A 20 3.23 26.75 4.03
CA VAL A 20 3.69 25.90 2.93
C VAL A 20 2.70 24.75 2.74
N GLY A 21 1.98 24.36 3.81
CA GLY A 21 0.83 23.46 3.79
C GLY A 21 -0.39 24.00 3.04
N GLU A 22 -0.72 25.29 3.10
CA GLU A 22 -1.74 25.90 2.25
C GLU A 22 -1.33 25.94 0.78
N LEU A 23 -0.07 26.31 0.47
CA LEU A 23 0.46 26.30 -0.89
C LEU A 23 0.51 24.89 -1.50
N TYR A 24 0.81 23.87 -0.68
CA TYR A 24 0.79 22.47 -1.10
C TYR A 24 -0.65 21.94 -1.27
N ARG A 25 -1.59 22.34 -0.39
CA ARG A 25 -3.02 22.02 -0.50
C ARG A 25 -3.67 22.66 -1.74
N GLU A 26 -3.39 23.93 -2.02
CA GLU A 26 -3.87 24.62 -3.23
C GLU A 26 -3.32 23.98 -4.50
N ARG A 27 -2.02 23.63 -4.56
CA ARG A 27 -1.45 22.95 -5.74
C ARG A 27 -2.05 21.57 -5.96
N ARG A 28 -2.25 20.77 -4.91
CA ARG A 28 -2.80 19.41 -5.01
C ARG A 28 -4.28 19.40 -5.39
N ALA A 29 -5.07 20.34 -4.86
CA ALA A 29 -6.49 20.49 -5.22
C ALA A 29 -6.66 20.99 -6.67
N LYS A 30 -5.84 21.95 -7.11
CA LYS A 30 -5.87 22.49 -8.48
C LYS A 30 -5.40 21.46 -9.51
N ASN A 31 -4.39 20.64 -9.19
CA ASN A 31 -3.95 19.55 -10.08
C ASN A 31 -4.95 18.39 -10.15
N ARG A 32 -5.61 18.01 -9.05
CA ARG A 32 -6.66 16.96 -9.09
C ARG A 32 -7.85 17.35 -9.96
N ARG A 33 -8.33 18.60 -9.87
CA ARG A 33 -9.42 19.09 -10.72
C ARG A 33 -9.01 19.17 -12.19
N ARG A 34 -7.78 19.60 -12.48
CA ARG A 34 -7.25 19.62 -13.86
C ARG A 34 -7.05 18.22 -14.43
N ALA A 35 -6.54 17.28 -13.65
CA ALA A 35 -6.38 15.89 -14.06
C ALA A 35 -7.73 15.20 -14.28
N ALA A 36 -8.73 15.45 -13.43
CA ALA A 36 -10.08 14.93 -13.60
C ALA A 36 -10.78 15.50 -14.84
N VAL A 37 -10.66 16.82 -15.08
CA VAL A 37 -11.20 17.46 -16.29
C VAL A 37 -10.46 16.97 -17.54
N TRP A 38 -9.14 16.75 -17.46
CA TRP A 38 -8.35 16.19 -18.55
C TRP A 38 -8.75 14.75 -18.86
N LEU A 39 -8.93 13.89 -17.85
CA LEU A 39 -9.42 12.52 -18.02
C LEU A 39 -10.85 12.46 -18.56
N LEU A 40 -11.76 13.28 -18.05
CA LEU A 40 -13.15 13.34 -18.53
C LEU A 40 -13.22 13.82 -19.98
N ARG A 41 -12.39 14.81 -20.36
CA ARG A 41 -12.29 15.27 -21.75
C ARG A 41 -11.71 14.19 -22.65
N GLN A 42 -10.69 13.47 -22.20
CA GLN A 42 -10.08 12.40 -22.98
C GLN A 42 -11.02 11.19 -23.15
N MET A 43 -11.80 10.85 -22.11
CA MET A 43 -12.87 9.84 -22.21
C MET A 43 -13.99 10.28 -23.15
N TRP A 44 -14.36 11.57 -23.15
CA TRP A 44 -15.34 12.13 -24.07
C TRP A 44 -14.87 12.10 -25.53
N ASP A 45 -13.61 12.45 -25.79
CA ASP A 45 -13.00 12.40 -27.13
C ASP A 45 -12.83 10.96 -27.63
N LEU A 46 -12.50 10.00 -26.75
CA LEU A 46 -12.51 8.57 -27.06
C LEU A 46 -13.93 8.07 -27.39
N GLY A 47 -14.94 8.52 -26.64
CA GLY A 47 -16.35 8.21 -26.89
C GLY A 47 -16.86 8.73 -28.24
N ARG A 48 -16.39 9.89 -28.70
CA ARG A 48 -16.71 10.46 -30.02
C ARG A 48 -16.06 9.74 -31.20
N GLN A 49 -15.01 8.96 -31.00
CA GLN A 49 -14.31 8.23 -32.07
C GLN A 49 -14.90 6.84 -32.33
N LEU A 50 -15.66 6.28 -31.38
CA LEU A 50 -16.32 4.98 -31.51
C LEU A 50 -17.42 4.90 -32.59
N PRO A 51 -18.23 5.95 -32.88
CA PRO A 51 -19.23 5.89 -33.94
C PRO A 51 -18.63 5.76 -35.34
N ALA A 52 -17.41 6.26 -35.58
CA ALA A 52 -16.78 6.23 -36.91
C ALA A 52 -16.38 4.80 -37.32
N LEU A 53 -15.83 4.02 -36.38
CA LEU A 53 -15.54 2.60 -36.59
C LEU A 53 -16.82 1.73 -36.60
N TRP A 54 -17.88 2.17 -35.92
CA TRP A 54 -19.17 1.48 -35.90
C TRP A 54 -20.02 1.74 -37.17
N LEU A 55 -19.95 2.95 -37.75
CA LEU A 55 -20.68 3.33 -38.97
C LEU A 55 -20.01 2.80 -40.25
N VAL A 56 -18.67 2.80 -40.33
CA VAL A 56 -17.94 2.25 -41.50
C VAL A 56 -18.22 0.74 -41.66
N ARG A 57 -18.48 0.02 -40.56
CA ARG A 57 -18.89 -1.40 -40.62
C ARG A 57 -20.38 -1.61 -40.85
N ARG A 58 -21.26 -0.62 -40.60
CA ARG A 58 -22.71 -0.74 -40.84
C ARG A 58 -23.12 -0.50 -42.30
N GLY A 59 -22.34 0.29 -43.05
CA GLY A 59 -22.63 0.59 -44.46
C GLY A 59 -22.50 -0.62 -45.40
N GLU A 60 -21.61 -1.56 -45.11
CA GLU A 60 -21.41 -2.77 -45.92
C GLU A 60 -22.28 -3.96 -45.47
N VAL A 61 -22.65 -4.02 -44.19
CA VAL A 61 -23.43 -5.14 -43.66
C VAL A 61 -24.92 -5.03 -44.03
N ALA A 62 -25.40 -3.84 -44.41
CA ALA A 62 -26.77 -3.66 -44.90
C ALA A 62 -27.04 -4.31 -46.27
N ARG A 63 -26.00 -4.66 -47.06
CA ARG A 63 -26.18 -5.32 -48.37
C ARG A 63 -25.93 -6.82 -48.35
N LEU A 64 -25.52 -7.39 -47.21
CA LEU A 64 -25.24 -8.82 -47.05
C LEU A 64 -25.83 -9.39 -45.76
N GLY A 65 -27.03 -8.94 -45.36
CA GLY A 65 -27.82 -9.62 -44.34
C GLY A 65 -28.66 -10.72 -44.97
N PRO A 66 -28.57 -11.99 -44.53
CA PRO A 66 -29.51 -13.01 -44.97
C PRO A 66 -30.92 -12.54 -44.57
N ARG A 67 -31.86 -12.55 -45.52
CA ARG A 67 -33.29 -12.36 -45.24
C ARG A 67 -33.69 -13.42 -44.21
N TRP A 68 -33.83 -13.02 -42.95
CA TRP A 68 -34.40 -13.87 -41.92
C TRP A 68 -35.89 -14.02 -42.25
N ASP A 69 -36.23 -15.16 -42.83
CA ASP A 69 -37.59 -15.57 -43.11
C ASP A 69 -38.23 -15.96 -41.77
N GLU A 70 -39.02 -15.05 -41.17
CA GLU A 70 -39.66 -15.20 -39.86
C GLU A 70 -40.73 -16.32 -39.80
N GLY A 71 -40.86 -17.12 -40.86
CA GLY A 71 -41.97 -18.03 -41.07
C GLY A 71 -41.82 -19.47 -40.57
N ARG A 72 -40.72 -19.91 -39.94
CA ARG A 72 -40.57 -21.34 -39.53
C ARG A 72 -39.68 -21.56 -38.30
N LEU A 73 -40.09 -21.09 -37.13
CA LEU A 73 -39.59 -21.68 -35.86
C LEU A 73 -40.53 -22.79 -35.42
N SER A 74 -40.28 -23.96 -36.02
CA SER A 74 -40.81 -25.26 -35.60
C SER A 74 -40.52 -25.50 -34.12
N ARG A 75 -41.59 -25.86 -33.41
CA ARG A 75 -41.75 -25.94 -31.95
C ARG A 75 -41.20 -27.24 -31.34
N SER A 76 -40.27 -27.97 -31.98
CA SER A 76 -40.11 -29.42 -31.71
C SER A 76 -38.71 -29.97 -31.35
N GLN A 77 -37.77 -29.21 -30.80
CA GLN A 77 -36.50 -29.81 -30.31
C GLN A 77 -36.07 -29.25 -28.95
N ARG A 78 -36.85 -29.58 -27.92
CA ARG A 78 -36.57 -29.32 -26.51
C ARG A 78 -36.37 -30.63 -25.76
N LYS A 79 -35.23 -31.31 -25.96
CA LYS A 79 -34.63 -32.29 -25.02
C LYS A 79 -33.31 -32.81 -25.58
N GLY A 80 -32.20 -32.57 -24.87
CA GLY A 80 -30.91 -33.27 -25.07
C GLY A 80 -29.72 -32.44 -25.57
N ARG A 81 -29.92 -31.34 -26.30
CA ARG A 81 -28.84 -30.70 -27.09
C ARG A 81 -28.16 -29.46 -26.48
N GLY A 82 -28.43 -29.13 -25.22
CA GLY A 82 -27.79 -27.96 -24.60
C GLY A 82 -26.26 -28.09 -24.58
N MET A 83 -25.76 -29.21 -24.08
CA MET A 83 -24.32 -29.47 -23.95
C MET A 83 -23.62 -29.54 -25.32
N ASP A 84 -24.22 -30.22 -26.29
CA ASP A 84 -23.64 -30.39 -27.63
C ASP A 84 -23.53 -29.07 -28.39
N VAL A 85 -24.50 -28.17 -28.18
CA VAL A 85 -24.49 -26.82 -28.76
C VAL A 85 -23.40 -25.97 -28.11
N TRP A 86 -23.23 -26.04 -26.79
CA TRP A 86 -22.14 -25.34 -26.08
C TRP A 86 -20.76 -25.87 -26.48
N ILE A 87 -20.59 -27.19 -26.56
CA ILE A 87 -19.33 -27.83 -26.98
C ILE A 87 -19.02 -27.50 -28.44
N GLY A 88 -20.05 -27.49 -29.31
CA GLY A 88 -19.93 -27.09 -30.71
C GLY A 88 -19.48 -25.63 -30.85
N ALA A 89 -20.08 -24.73 -30.09
CA ALA A 89 -19.70 -23.32 -30.05
C ALA A 89 -18.27 -23.12 -29.54
N LEU A 90 -17.86 -23.83 -28.49
CA LEU A 90 -16.51 -23.74 -27.91
C LEU A 90 -15.43 -24.22 -28.91
N ARG A 91 -15.67 -25.36 -29.57
CA ARG A 91 -14.79 -25.87 -30.64
C ARG A 91 -14.70 -24.90 -31.82
N PHE A 92 -15.83 -24.32 -32.22
CA PHE A 92 -15.86 -23.33 -33.30
C PHE A 92 -15.05 -22.08 -32.95
N ALA A 93 -15.21 -21.56 -31.72
CA ALA A 93 -14.45 -20.41 -31.22
C ALA A 93 -12.95 -20.68 -31.16
N PHE A 94 -12.52 -21.82 -30.63
CA PHE A 94 -11.10 -22.22 -30.60
C PHE A 94 -10.52 -22.35 -32.00
N ARG A 95 -11.26 -22.95 -32.94
CA ARG A 95 -10.81 -23.09 -34.32
C ARG A 95 -10.72 -21.75 -35.05
N GLY A 96 -11.60 -20.80 -34.70
CA GLY A 96 -11.51 -19.41 -35.15
C GLY A 96 -10.27 -18.69 -34.62
N LEU A 97 -9.93 -18.92 -33.35
CA LEU A 97 -8.75 -18.35 -32.70
C LEU A 97 -7.44 -18.91 -33.29
N ALA A 98 -7.39 -20.23 -33.53
CA ALA A 98 -6.24 -20.89 -34.15
C ALA A 98 -6.01 -20.47 -35.61
N ARG A 99 -7.06 -20.03 -36.31
CA ARG A 99 -6.97 -19.58 -37.71
C ARG A 99 -6.43 -18.15 -37.83
N ASN A 100 -6.59 -17.32 -36.80
CA ASN A 100 -6.09 -15.94 -36.73
C ASN A 100 -5.35 -15.68 -35.41
N PRO A 101 -4.13 -16.24 -35.26
CA PRO A 101 -3.41 -16.26 -33.98
C PRO A 101 -3.06 -14.86 -33.46
N ALA A 102 -2.79 -13.89 -34.34
CA ALA A 102 -2.45 -12.52 -33.93
C ALA A 102 -3.61 -11.83 -33.16
N TRP A 103 -4.85 -12.02 -33.61
CA TRP A 103 -6.02 -11.46 -32.93
C TRP A 103 -6.27 -12.16 -31.59
N GLY A 104 -6.13 -13.50 -31.57
CA GLY A 104 -6.27 -14.27 -30.33
C GLY A 104 -5.22 -13.90 -29.30
N LEU A 105 -3.97 -13.67 -29.73
CA LEU A 105 -2.90 -13.21 -28.86
C LEU A 105 -3.21 -11.83 -28.26
N ALA A 106 -3.69 -10.88 -29.08
CA ALA A 106 -4.05 -9.55 -28.60
C ALA A 106 -5.17 -9.59 -27.54
N VAL A 107 -6.19 -10.42 -27.75
CA VAL A 107 -7.28 -10.63 -26.78
C VAL A 107 -6.75 -11.26 -25.49
N LEU A 108 -5.94 -12.32 -25.60
CA LEU A 108 -5.35 -12.99 -24.44
C LEU A 108 -4.47 -12.06 -23.62
N VAL A 109 -3.60 -11.28 -24.27
CA VAL A 109 -2.72 -10.31 -23.59
C VAL A 109 -3.53 -9.22 -22.90
N THR A 110 -4.55 -8.68 -23.57
CA THR A 110 -5.42 -7.65 -22.98
C THR A 110 -6.17 -8.19 -21.76
N MET A 111 -6.70 -9.41 -21.87
CA MET A 111 -7.43 -10.04 -20.77
C MET A 111 -6.49 -10.39 -19.61
N ALA A 112 -5.30 -10.94 -19.89
CA ALA A 112 -4.29 -11.25 -18.89
C ALA A 112 -3.79 -9.99 -18.16
N LEU A 113 -3.57 -8.89 -18.87
CA LEU A 113 -3.21 -7.61 -18.26
C LEU A 113 -4.34 -7.06 -17.38
N GLY A 114 -5.59 -7.10 -17.87
CA GLY A 114 -6.75 -6.64 -17.11
C GLY A 114 -6.98 -7.44 -15.83
N THR A 115 -7.03 -8.76 -15.93
CA THR A 115 -7.23 -9.64 -14.77
C THR A 115 -6.01 -9.65 -13.86
N GLY A 116 -4.80 -9.68 -14.41
CA GLY A 116 -3.55 -9.69 -13.66
C GLY A 116 -3.35 -8.42 -12.84
N ALA A 117 -3.64 -7.25 -13.41
CA ALA A 117 -3.56 -5.99 -12.68
C ALA A 117 -4.57 -5.92 -11.53
N ALA A 118 -5.83 -6.33 -11.77
CA ALA A 118 -6.86 -6.36 -10.73
C ALA A 118 -6.52 -7.35 -9.60
N THR A 119 -6.07 -8.55 -9.94
CA THR A 119 -5.65 -9.57 -8.97
C THR A 119 -4.41 -9.14 -8.18
N SER A 120 -3.42 -8.52 -8.84
CA SER A 120 -2.22 -8.01 -8.17
C SER A 120 -2.56 -6.92 -7.16
N LEU A 121 -3.44 -5.99 -7.53
CA LEU A 121 -3.88 -4.94 -6.61
C LEU A 121 -4.57 -5.55 -5.38
N PHE A 122 -5.49 -6.48 -5.60
CA PHE A 122 -6.18 -7.15 -4.50
C PHE A 122 -5.23 -7.99 -3.65
N SER A 123 -4.26 -8.70 -4.25
CA SER A 123 -3.28 -9.50 -3.52
C SER A 123 -2.42 -8.63 -2.60
N VAL A 124 -1.92 -7.49 -3.09
CA VAL A 124 -1.12 -6.55 -2.30
C VAL A 124 -1.98 -5.90 -1.22
N SER A 125 -3.20 -5.46 -1.56
CA SER A 125 -4.12 -4.90 -0.57
C SER A 125 -4.49 -5.92 0.50
N TYR A 126 -4.69 -7.19 0.13
CA TYR A 126 -4.99 -8.25 1.08
C TYR A 126 -3.82 -8.52 2.02
N SER A 127 -2.60 -8.64 1.50
CA SER A 127 -1.42 -8.86 2.33
C SER A 127 -1.12 -7.67 3.25
N VAL A 128 -1.42 -6.44 2.83
CA VAL A 128 -1.12 -5.23 3.60
C VAL A 128 -2.23 -4.88 4.60
N LEU A 129 -3.51 -5.02 4.23
CA LEU A 129 -4.63 -4.63 5.09
C LEU A 129 -5.22 -5.79 5.91
N PHE A 130 -5.17 -7.02 5.40
CA PHE A 130 -6.00 -8.13 5.91
C PHE A 130 -5.21 -9.32 6.41
N GLN A 131 -3.90 -9.37 6.19
CA GLN A 131 -3.08 -10.35 6.88
C GLN A 131 -3.04 -9.94 8.35
N PRO A 132 -3.62 -10.74 9.27
CA PRO A 132 -3.54 -10.43 10.68
C PRO A 132 -2.06 -10.29 11.02
N LEU A 133 -1.72 -9.24 11.77
CA LEU A 133 -0.36 -9.08 12.27
C LEU A 133 0.02 -10.41 12.94
N PRO A 134 1.21 -10.97 12.63
CA PRO A 134 1.62 -12.30 13.10
C PRO A 134 2.01 -12.27 14.59
N TYR A 135 1.19 -11.63 15.42
CA TYR A 135 1.30 -11.60 16.86
C TYR A 135 0.18 -12.46 17.46
N PRO A 136 0.49 -13.23 18.51
CA PRO A 136 -0.56 -13.82 19.34
C PRO A 136 -1.55 -12.74 19.78
N ASP A 137 -2.84 -13.03 19.70
CA ASP A 137 -3.91 -12.13 20.13
C ASP A 137 -3.85 -10.71 19.54
N ALA A 138 -3.50 -10.60 18.25
CA ALA A 138 -3.38 -9.32 17.55
C ALA A 138 -4.62 -8.40 17.65
N GLN A 139 -5.82 -8.95 17.90
CA GLN A 139 -7.04 -8.18 18.14
C GLN A 139 -7.04 -7.41 19.48
N GLU A 140 -6.18 -7.75 20.43
CA GLU A 140 -6.06 -7.11 21.74
C GLU A 140 -4.95 -6.04 21.77
N LEU A 141 -4.12 -5.99 20.73
CA LEU A 141 -3.07 -4.99 20.58
C LEU A 141 -3.65 -3.63 20.18
N VAL A 142 -3.42 -2.63 21.03
CA VAL A 142 -3.80 -1.24 20.75
C VAL A 142 -2.55 -0.36 20.74
N ARG A 143 -2.46 0.50 19.72
CA ARG A 143 -1.43 1.53 19.64
C ARG A 143 -1.99 2.84 20.18
N VAL A 144 -1.37 3.35 21.24
CA VAL A 144 -1.79 4.59 21.90
C VAL A 144 -0.77 5.69 21.63
N HIS A 145 -1.25 6.91 21.40
CA HIS A 145 -0.42 8.10 21.21
C HIS A 145 -1.02 9.29 21.94
N PRO A 146 -0.18 10.19 22.48
CA PRO A 146 -0.66 11.45 23.00
C PRO A 146 -1.12 12.32 21.82
N GLU A 147 -2.21 13.04 22.04
CA GLU A 147 -2.75 13.99 21.08
C GLU A 147 -2.46 15.41 21.56
N SER A 148 -2.17 16.33 20.63
CA SER A 148 -2.03 17.74 20.97
C SER A 148 -3.40 18.40 21.06
N ASP A 149 -3.71 19.04 22.19
CA ASP A 149 -4.88 19.92 22.31
C ASP A 149 -4.89 21.06 21.27
N ARG A 150 -3.70 21.46 20.79
CA ARG A 150 -3.53 22.52 19.79
C ARG A 150 -3.75 22.04 18.36
N GLU A 151 -3.48 20.76 18.08
CA GLU A 151 -3.61 20.16 16.76
C GLU A 151 -4.21 18.74 16.87
N PRO A 152 -5.56 18.65 16.97
CA PRO A 152 -6.24 17.37 17.03
C PRO A 152 -5.91 16.49 15.81
N GLY A 153 -5.64 15.21 16.05
CA GLY A 153 -5.28 14.20 15.06
C GLY A 153 -3.79 14.11 14.74
N ARG A 154 -2.92 14.90 15.40
CA ARG A 154 -1.46 14.78 15.27
C ARG A 154 -0.84 14.11 16.49
N PRO A 155 -0.19 12.94 16.33
CA PRO A 155 0.60 12.31 17.39
C PRO A 155 1.72 13.26 17.83
N VAL A 156 1.85 13.43 19.14
CA VAL A 156 2.97 14.19 19.73
C VAL A 156 4.06 13.22 20.18
N ALA A 157 5.30 13.70 20.24
CA ALA A 157 6.40 12.93 20.82
C ALA A 157 6.08 12.59 22.29
N PHE A 158 6.33 11.34 22.66
CA PHE A 158 6.12 10.84 24.01
C PHE A 158 7.36 11.10 24.85
N SER A 159 7.20 11.66 26.06
CA SER A 159 8.31 11.81 27.00
C SER A 159 8.38 10.64 27.98
N VAL A 160 9.56 10.40 28.57
CA VAL A 160 9.73 9.32 29.57
C VAL A 160 8.86 9.56 30.83
N PRO A 161 8.72 10.80 31.35
CA PRO A 161 7.78 11.05 32.45
C PRO A 161 6.31 10.76 32.08
N ASP A 162 5.87 11.12 30.87
CA ASP A 162 4.49 10.82 30.42
C ASP A 162 4.26 9.30 30.36
N TRP A 163 5.30 8.53 30.03
CA TRP A 163 5.28 7.08 30.06
C TRP A 163 5.10 6.50 31.46
N GLU A 164 5.82 7.02 32.44
CA GLU A 164 5.70 6.59 33.83
C GLU A 164 4.29 6.88 34.36
N ASP A 165 3.76 8.08 34.10
CA ASP A 165 2.40 8.46 34.48
C ASP A 165 1.36 7.52 33.85
N TRP A 166 1.52 7.17 32.57
CA TRP A 166 0.60 6.26 31.88
C TRP A 166 0.71 4.83 32.38
N ARG A 167 1.92 4.36 32.66
CA ARG A 167 2.16 3.03 33.23
C ARG A 167 1.50 2.90 34.60
N ASP A 168 1.66 3.91 35.44
CA ASP A 168 1.17 3.90 36.82
C ASP A 168 -0.36 4.12 36.89
N ALA A 169 -0.93 4.87 35.94
CA ALA A 169 -2.38 5.06 35.81
C ALA A 169 -3.09 3.93 35.04
N ASN A 170 -2.36 3.04 34.38
CA ASN A 170 -2.94 1.97 33.58
C ASN A 170 -3.61 0.90 34.46
N SER A 171 -4.90 0.66 34.21
CA SER A 171 -5.69 -0.39 34.86
C SER A 171 -6.42 -1.31 33.88
N THR A 172 -6.33 -1.02 32.57
CA THR A 172 -7.13 -1.69 31.53
C THR A 172 -6.28 -2.62 30.68
N LEU A 173 -5.03 -2.24 30.41
CA LEU A 173 -4.12 -3.00 29.56
C LEU A 173 -3.30 -3.97 30.40
N GLN A 174 -3.24 -5.24 29.99
CA GLN A 174 -2.48 -6.28 30.71
C GLN A 174 -0.98 -6.00 30.68
N HIS A 175 -0.47 -5.64 29.50
CA HIS A 175 0.91 -5.25 29.28
C HIS A 175 0.93 -3.93 28.53
N LEU A 176 1.87 -3.08 28.90
CA LEU A 176 2.08 -1.79 28.27
C LEU A 176 3.57 -1.68 27.94
N GLY A 177 3.88 -1.28 26.71
CA GLY A 177 5.25 -1.08 26.25
C GLY A 177 5.38 0.22 25.45
N LEU A 178 6.50 0.91 25.63
CA LEU A 178 6.89 2.05 24.81
C LEU A 178 7.89 1.57 23.76
N TYR A 179 7.75 2.10 22.55
CA TYR A 179 8.78 1.97 21.53
C TYR A 179 8.97 3.28 20.78
N THR A 180 10.20 3.53 20.38
CA THR A 180 10.54 4.59 19.41
C THR A 180 11.51 4.03 18.38
N THR A 181 11.23 4.29 17.11
CA THR A 181 12.09 3.88 16.00
C THR A 181 12.92 5.08 15.58
N LEU A 182 14.23 4.89 15.54
CA LEU A 182 15.19 5.85 15.03
C LEU A 182 15.78 5.25 13.75
N PRO A 183 15.30 5.68 12.57
CA PRO A 183 15.88 5.21 11.32
C PRO A 183 17.34 5.63 11.27
N SER A 184 18.24 4.68 10.98
CA SER A 184 19.60 4.97 10.49
C SER A 184 20.62 5.58 11.47
N ASP A 185 20.42 5.47 12.79
CA ASP A 185 21.31 6.15 13.75
C ASP A 185 22.54 5.32 14.20
N LEU A 186 22.60 4.02 13.89
CA LEU A 186 23.68 3.15 14.35
C LEU A 186 24.42 2.48 13.20
N VAL A 187 25.73 2.74 13.12
CA VAL A 187 26.64 2.04 12.20
C VAL A 187 27.41 1.00 12.98
N LEU A 188 27.14 -0.27 12.71
CA LEU A 188 27.90 -1.38 13.26
C LEU A 188 29.20 -1.52 12.48
N THR A 189 30.32 -1.50 13.20
CA THR A 189 31.67 -1.66 12.66
C THR A 189 32.41 -2.76 13.42
N GLY A 190 33.49 -3.29 12.85
CA GLY A 190 34.33 -4.30 13.51
C GLY A 190 33.97 -5.76 13.22
N TYR A 191 32.89 -6.02 12.48
CA TYR A 191 32.43 -7.36 12.08
C TYR A 191 32.38 -7.54 10.55
N GLY A 192 33.31 -6.91 9.84
CA GLY A 192 33.33 -6.85 8.37
C GLY A 192 33.11 -5.42 7.87
N ASP A 193 32.37 -5.29 6.77
CA ASP A 193 31.97 -3.98 6.23
C ASP A 193 31.04 -3.25 7.20
N ALA A 194 31.11 -1.91 7.21
CA ALA A 194 30.23 -1.10 8.04
C ALA A 194 28.78 -1.28 7.60
N VAL A 195 27.90 -1.66 8.54
CA VAL A 195 26.48 -1.86 8.27
C VAL A 195 25.66 -0.84 9.04
N GLU A 196 24.85 -0.09 8.32
CA GLU A 196 23.84 0.79 8.90
C GLU A 196 22.67 -0.06 9.39
N LEU A 197 22.32 0.09 10.67
CA LEU A 197 21.25 -0.64 11.32
C LEU A 197 20.11 0.30 11.71
N GLU A 198 18.89 -0.15 11.44
CA GLU A 198 17.70 0.46 12.01
C GLU A 198 17.56 -0.01 13.46
N THR A 199 17.43 0.95 14.38
CA THR A 199 17.33 0.68 15.81
C THR A 199 16.00 1.14 16.37
N ALA A 200 15.47 0.37 17.31
CA ALA A 200 14.32 0.76 18.10
C ALA A 200 14.70 0.71 19.57
N TYR A 201 14.37 1.77 20.31
CA TYR A 201 14.42 1.75 21.76
C TYR A 201 13.05 1.30 22.25
N VAL A 202 13.05 0.29 23.11
CA VAL A 202 11.84 -0.35 23.62
C VAL A 202 11.96 -0.54 25.13
N THR A 203 10.84 -0.50 25.83
CA THR A 203 10.77 -0.94 27.24
C THR A 203 10.59 -2.46 27.30
N SER A 204 10.87 -3.07 28.45
CA SER A 204 10.67 -4.49 28.74
C SER A 204 9.24 -4.96 28.44
N GLY A 205 8.24 -4.14 28.80
CA GLY A 205 6.83 -4.41 28.53
C GLY A 205 6.45 -4.47 27.04
N PHE A 206 7.31 -4.03 26.12
CA PHE A 206 7.08 -4.12 24.67
C PHE A 206 7.01 -5.57 24.19
N PHE A 207 7.97 -6.42 24.59
CA PHE A 207 8.00 -7.81 24.16
C PHE A 207 6.89 -8.64 24.81
N GLU A 208 6.53 -8.30 26.05
CA GLU A 208 5.39 -8.89 26.76
C GLU A 208 4.07 -8.54 26.07
N ALA A 209 3.87 -7.27 25.72
CA ALA A 209 2.66 -6.83 25.02
C ALA A 209 2.50 -7.50 23.66
N LEU A 210 3.59 -7.72 22.91
CA LEU A 210 3.54 -8.41 21.62
C LEU A 210 3.48 -9.95 21.75
N ALA A 211 3.67 -10.49 22.95
CA ALA A 211 3.80 -11.92 23.21
C ALA A 211 4.83 -12.60 22.29
N VAL A 212 5.92 -11.90 21.96
CA VAL A 212 7.00 -12.41 21.08
C VAL A 212 8.14 -12.94 21.95
N PRO A 213 8.33 -14.26 22.02
CA PRO A 213 9.45 -14.83 22.76
C PRO A 213 10.77 -14.64 22.01
N ALA A 214 11.87 -14.53 22.76
CA ALA A 214 13.21 -14.62 22.18
C ALA A 214 13.42 -16.02 21.59
N SER A 215 13.90 -16.10 20.35
CA SER A 215 14.28 -17.38 19.74
C SER A 215 15.54 -17.97 20.40
N PHE A 216 16.41 -17.11 20.91
CA PHE A 216 17.63 -17.46 21.63
C PHE A 216 17.92 -16.40 22.70
N GLY A 217 18.41 -16.81 23.88
CA GLY A 217 18.70 -15.90 24.99
C GLY A 217 17.45 -15.40 25.72
N THR A 218 17.42 -14.12 26.10
CA THR A 218 16.23 -13.48 26.67
C THR A 218 16.00 -12.10 26.08
N VAL A 219 14.73 -11.70 26.01
CA VAL A 219 14.32 -10.31 25.78
C VAL A 219 14.65 -9.42 26.99
N LEU A 220 14.50 -8.11 26.80
CA LEU A 220 14.62 -7.09 27.83
C LEU A 220 13.66 -7.37 29.00
N ARG A 221 14.18 -7.34 30.22
CA ARG A 221 13.42 -7.46 31.48
C ARG A 221 13.36 -6.12 32.20
N ALA A 222 12.43 -5.97 33.14
CA ALA A 222 12.32 -4.75 33.96
C ALA A 222 13.63 -4.38 34.67
N ALA A 223 14.42 -5.38 35.11
CA ALA A 223 15.73 -5.14 35.73
C ALA A 223 16.80 -4.59 34.77
N ASP A 224 16.58 -4.72 33.45
CA ASP A 224 17.47 -4.15 32.43
C ASP A 224 17.15 -2.67 32.15
N GLU A 225 16.00 -2.17 32.60
CA GLU A 225 15.61 -0.76 32.48
C GLU A 225 16.30 0.13 33.53
N ASP A 226 16.66 -0.45 34.68
CA ASP A 226 17.31 0.25 35.77
C ASP A 226 18.84 0.26 35.60
N GLY A 227 19.42 1.45 35.33
CA GLY A 227 20.88 1.67 35.36
C GLY A 227 21.57 1.82 34.00
N ASP A 228 22.89 1.55 33.94
CA ASP A 228 23.74 1.63 32.73
C ASP A 228 23.86 0.25 32.03
N ASN A 229 22.79 -0.57 32.12
CA ASN A 229 22.75 -1.89 31.50
C ASN A 229 22.66 -1.75 29.98
N ARG A 230 23.74 -2.12 29.29
CA ARG A 230 23.83 -2.08 27.82
C ARG A 230 23.36 -3.39 27.22
N VAL A 231 22.05 -3.60 27.24
CA VAL A 231 21.40 -4.79 26.67
C VAL A 231 20.82 -4.44 25.30
N VAL A 232 21.07 -5.29 24.30
CA VAL A 232 20.54 -5.15 22.95
C VAL A 232 19.93 -6.47 22.53
N VAL A 233 18.73 -6.43 21.96
CA VAL A 233 18.08 -7.58 21.32
C VAL A 233 18.27 -7.45 19.81
N LEU A 234 18.86 -8.48 19.20
CA LEU A 234 19.08 -8.51 17.76
C LEU A 234 17.89 -9.12 17.03
N SER A 235 17.56 -8.56 15.87
CA SER A 235 16.64 -9.23 14.95
C SER A 235 17.32 -10.44 14.31
N ASP A 236 16.54 -11.48 14.00
CA ASP A 236 17.04 -12.69 13.31
C ASP A 236 17.77 -12.35 11.99
N GLY A 237 17.29 -11.33 11.27
CA GLY A 237 17.93 -10.86 10.04
C GLY A 237 19.34 -10.31 10.26
N VAL A 238 19.57 -9.55 11.33
CA VAL A 238 20.90 -9.03 11.69
C VAL A 238 21.79 -10.16 12.18
N TRP A 239 21.27 -11.03 13.06
CA TRP A 239 22.01 -12.18 13.58
C TRP A 239 22.52 -13.10 12.46
N ARG A 240 21.70 -13.41 11.45
CA ARG A 240 22.14 -14.24 10.31
C ARG A 240 23.10 -13.53 9.36
N ARG A 241 22.86 -12.26 9.04
CA ARG A 241 23.64 -11.53 8.03
C ARG A 241 25.00 -11.06 8.54
N VAL A 242 25.04 -10.60 9.78
CA VAL A 242 26.26 -10.01 10.38
C VAL A 242 27.01 -11.05 11.20
N PHE A 243 26.30 -11.84 12.01
CA PHE A 243 26.90 -12.80 12.93
C PHE A 243 26.84 -14.25 12.43
N GLY A 244 26.40 -14.49 11.19
CA GLY A 244 26.41 -15.83 10.59
C GLY A 244 25.51 -16.86 11.28
N ALA A 245 24.53 -16.42 12.09
CA ALA A 245 23.73 -17.28 12.96
C ALA A 245 24.54 -18.03 14.03
N ASP A 246 25.67 -17.46 14.46
CA ASP A 246 26.50 -18.02 15.52
C ASP A 246 25.82 -17.83 16.89
N PRO A 247 25.54 -18.89 17.66
CA PRO A 247 24.96 -18.79 18.99
C PRO A 247 25.95 -18.35 20.09
N GLU A 248 27.26 -18.27 19.80
CA GLU A 248 28.32 -17.85 20.76
C GLU A 248 28.79 -16.41 20.60
#